data_AF-A0A936DMY5-F1
#
_entry.id   AF-A0A936DMY5-F1
#
_cell.length_a   1.000
_cell.length_b   1.000
_cell.length_c   1.000
_cell.angle_alpha   90.00
_cell.angle_beta   90.00
_cell.angle_gamma   90.00
#
_symmetry.space_group_name_H-M   'P 1'
#
loop_
_entity.id
_entity.type
_entity.pdbx_description
1 polymer ?
#
loop_
_entity_poly.entity_id
_entity_poly.type
_entity_poly.pdbx_seq_one_letter_code
_entity_poly.pdbx_strand_id
1 'polypeptide(L)'
;MNSGKSSTNFPLFKIGIVLSLTLSCLWLIQDYFASFLCLLIPMLALTLMAISFVAEFFEKSNLPTWYYRLMWILVLIPLALLFIFGSISHLQLDWTRIH
;
A
#
# COMPACT_ATOMS: atom_id res chain seq x y z
N MET A 1 -1.18 -36.79 13.20
CA MET A 1 -1.73 -35.80 12.24
C MET A 1 -1.87 -34.48 12.99
N ASN A 2 -0.84 -33.62 12.97
CA ASN A 2 -0.83 -32.39 13.75
C ASN A 2 -1.03 -31.18 12.84
N SER A 3 -1.96 -30.32 13.22
CA SER A 3 -2.56 -29.29 12.37
C SER A 3 -1.55 -28.22 11.98
N GLY A 4 -1.27 -28.11 10.67
CA GLY A 4 -0.51 -27.00 10.10
C GLY A 4 -1.30 -25.70 10.11
N LYS A 5 -1.42 -25.04 11.26
CA LYS A 5 -1.82 -23.62 11.33
C LYS A 5 -0.63 -22.77 10.86
N SER A 6 -0.46 -22.67 9.54
CA SER A 6 0.44 -21.71 8.93
C SER A 6 -0.01 -20.29 9.29
N SER A 7 0.83 -19.55 10.01
CA SER A 7 0.55 -18.19 10.51
C SER A 7 0.52 -17.18 9.36
N THR A 8 -0.59 -17.11 8.65
CA THR A 8 -0.78 -16.26 7.46
C THR A 8 -0.67 -14.75 7.72
N ASN A 9 -0.70 -14.29 8.97
CA ASN A 9 -0.57 -12.86 9.31
C ASN A 9 0.88 -12.37 9.38
N PHE A 10 1.83 -13.24 9.70
CA PHE A 10 3.25 -12.87 9.78
C PHE A 10 3.83 -12.33 8.47
N PRO A 11 3.56 -12.91 7.28
CA PRO A 11 4.05 -12.33 6.03
C PRO A 11 3.39 -10.99 5.68
N LEU A 12 2.09 -10.79 5.99
CA LEU A 12 1.39 -9.54 5.71
C LEU A 12 2.01 -8.37 6.49
N PHE A 13 2.30 -8.58 7.77
CA PHE A 13 2.93 -7.57 8.61
C PHE A 13 4.33 -7.20 8.12
N LYS A 14 5.13 -8.20 7.71
CA LYS A 14 6.44 -7.96 7.10
C LYS A 14 6.36 -7.09 5.85
N ILE A 15 5.41 -7.39 4.95
CA ILE A 15 5.22 -6.59 3.73
C ILE A 15 4.87 -5.15 4.09
N GLY A 16 3.96 -4.95 5.06
CA GLY A 16 3.59 -3.61 5.51
C GLY A 16 4.77 -2.82 6.09
N ILE A 17 5.60 -3.45 6.93
CA ILE A 17 6.81 -2.80 7.47
C ILE A 17 7.79 -2.46 6.36
N VAL A 18 8.09 -3.42 5.47
CA VAL A 18 9.04 -3.19 4.38
C VAL A 18 8.56 -2.05 3.50
N LEU A 19 7.28 -2.05 3.12
CA LEU A 19 6.66 -0.97 2.35
C LEU A 19 6.81 0.37 3.08
N SER A 20 6.49 0.41 4.37
CA SER A 20 6.57 1.63 5.16
C SER A 20 8.01 2.17 5.24
N LEU A 21 8.99 1.30 5.52
CA LEU A 21 10.40 1.66 5.58
C LEU A 21 10.92 2.12 4.22
N THR A 22 10.59 1.42 3.13
CA THR A 22 11.02 1.78 1.78
C THR A 22 10.49 3.16 1.38
N LEU A 23 9.19 3.42 1.57
CA LEU A 23 8.64 4.75 1.25
C LEU A 23 9.18 5.84 2.17
N SER A 24 9.36 5.56 3.47
CA SER A 24 9.95 6.53 4.41
C SER A 24 11.39 6.87 4.04
N CYS A 25 12.21 5.89 3.66
CA CYS A 25 13.56 6.12 3.15
C CYS A 25 13.53 6.92 1.84
N LEU A 26 12.59 6.63 0.95
CA LEU A 26 12.45 7.36 -0.31
C LEU A 26 12.10 8.83 -0.07
N TRP A 27 11.25 9.13 0.91
CA TRP A 27 10.93 10.49 1.34
C TRP A 27 12.15 11.30 1.78
N LEU A 28 13.18 10.64 2.36
CA LEU A 28 14.42 11.30 2.75
C LEU A 28 15.34 11.62 1.56
N ILE A 29 15.16 10.94 0.43
CA ILE A 29 15.98 11.10 -0.77
C ILE A 29 15.31 12.05 -1.77
N GLN A 30 14.03 11.80 -2.06
CA GLN A 30 13.23 12.50 -3.05
C GLN A 30 11.74 12.45 -2.66
N ASP A 31 11.27 13.55 -2.09
CA ASP A 31 9.89 13.78 -1.64
C ASP A 31 8.87 13.70 -2.80
N TYR A 32 9.26 14.18 -4.00
CA TYR A 32 8.43 14.10 -5.20
C TYR A 32 8.11 12.65 -5.57
N PHE A 33 9.13 11.81 -5.71
CA PHE A 33 8.92 10.41 -6.05
C PHE A 33 8.19 9.68 -4.94
N ALA A 34 8.50 9.96 -3.69
CA ALA A 34 7.88 9.29 -2.56
C ALA A 34 6.38 9.59 -2.45
N SER A 35 5.99 10.86 -2.60
CA SER A 35 4.57 11.27 -2.62
C SER A 35 3.82 10.72 -3.84
N PHE A 36 4.45 10.71 -5.01
CA PHE A 36 3.89 10.10 -6.21
C PHE A 36 3.63 8.59 -6.02
N LEU A 37 4.60 7.85 -5.48
CA LEU A 37 4.42 6.42 -5.17
C LEU A 37 3.35 6.21 -4.10
N CYS A 38 3.26 7.09 -3.09
CA CYS A 38 2.22 7.05 -2.09
C CYS A 38 0.80 7.18 -2.65
N LEU A 39 0.63 7.82 -3.82
CA LEU A 39 -0.66 7.92 -4.51
C LEU A 39 -0.87 6.79 -5.52
N LEU A 40 0.18 6.46 -6.28
CA LEU A 40 0.14 5.44 -7.32
C LEU A 40 -0.16 4.05 -6.76
N ILE A 41 0.51 3.65 -5.67
CA ILE A 41 0.35 2.31 -5.09
C ILE A 41 -1.10 2.08 -4.61
N PRO A 42 -1.72 2.98 -3.82
CA PRO A 42 -3.13 2.85 -3.48
C PRO A 42 -4.07 2.83 -4.69
N MET A 43 -3.83 3.66 -5.71
CA MET A 43 -4.65 3.64 -6.93
C MET A 43 -4.60 2.29 -7.64
N LEU A 44 -3.40 1.70 -7.79
CA LEU A 44 -3.23 0.38 -8.39
C LEU A 44 -3.88 -0.71 -7.52
N ALA A 45 -3.69 -0.67 -6.21
CA ALA A 45 -4.27 -1.64 -5.29
C ALA A 45 -5.81 -1.57 -5.29
N LEU A 46 -6.40 -0.37 -5.29
CA LEU A 46 -7.85 -0.19 -5.41
C LEU A 46 -8.38 -0.68 -6.76
N THR A 47 -7.66 -0.42 -7.85
CA THR A 47 -8.03 -0.90 -9.19
C THR A 47 -8.04 -2.43 -9.24
N LEU A 48 -6.98 -3.07 -8.73
CA LEU A 48 -6.91 -4.52 -8.65
C LEU A 48 -8.02 -5.08 -7.76
N MET A 49 -8.26 -4.46 -6.61
CA MET A 49 -9.33 -4.86 -5.70
C MET A 49 -10.71 -4.75 -6.36
N ALA A 50 -10.96 -3.69 -7.14
CA ALA A 50 -12.20 -3.51 -7.90
C ALA A 50 -12.35 -4.57 -8.99
N ILE A 51 -11.29 -4.86 -9.75
CA ILE A 51 -11.30 -5.93 -10.78
C ILE A 51 -11.57 -7.28 -10.13
N SER A 52 -10.90 -7.59 -9.02
CA SER A 52 -11.12 -8.83 -8.27
C SER A 52 -12.55 -8.94 -7.76
N PHE A 53 -13.11 -7.85 -7.25
CA PHE A 53 -14.50 -7.83 -6.77
C PHE A 53 -15.50 -8.06 -7.92
N VAL A 54 -15.28 -7.43 -9.07
CA VAL A 54 -16.10 -7.65 -10.28
C VAL A 54 -15.97 -9.09 -10.77
N ALA A 55 -14.76 -9.64 -10.80
CA ALA A 55 -14.53 -11.03 -11.19
C ALA A 55 -15.26 -12.01 -10.27
N GLU A 56 -15.21 -11.78 -8.95
CA GLU A 56 -15.89 -12.59 -7.94
C GLU A 56 -17.42 -12.54 -8.05
N PHE A 57 -17.96 -11.43 -8.60
CA PHE A 57 -19.38 -11.28 -8.88
C PHE A 57 -19.86 -12.15 -10.05
N PHE A 58 -19.04 -12.30 -11.11
CA PHE A 58 -19.41 -13.12 -12.28
C PHE A 58 -19.19 -14.61 -12.05
N GLU A 59 -18.05 -14.97 -11.46
CA GLU A 59 -17.74 -16.34 -11.06
C GLU A 59 -17.14 -16.29 -9.66
N LYS A 60 -17.54 -17.22 -8.79
CA LYS A 60 -17.00 -17.27 -7.43
C LYS A 60 -15.50 -17.54 -7.48
N SER A 61 -14.72 -16.47 -7.49
CA SER A 61 -13.27 -16.53 -7.53
C SER A 61 -12.81 -17.12 -6.20
N ASN A 62 -11.97 -18.15 -6.23
CA ASN A 62 -11.38 -18.74 -5.03
C ASN A 62 -10.24 -17.83 -4.50
N LEU A 63 -10.46 -16.52 -4.47
CA LEU A 63 -9.49 -15.57 -3.93
C LEU A 63 -9.42 -15.75 -2.42
N PRO A 64 -8.21 -15.99 -1.87
CA PRO A 64 -8.08 -16.22 -0.45
C PRO A 64 -8.30 -14.92 0.33
N THR A 65 -8.92 -15.01 1.50
CA THR A 65 -9.29 -13.84 2.32
C THR A 65 -8.12 -12.96 2.76
N TRP A 66 -6.88 -13.46 2.70
CA TRP A 66 -5.67 -12.67 2.96
C TRP A 66 -5.33 -11.70 1.83
N TYR A 67 -5.77 -11.96 0.60
CA TYR A 67 -5.54 -11.09 -0.57
C TYR A 67 -6.15 -9.71 -0.33
N TYR A 68 -7.43 -9.67 0.06
CA TYR A 68 -8.13 -8.41 0.35
C TYR A 68 -7.50 -7.66 1.53
N ARG A 69 -7.01 -8.36 2.56
CA ARG A 69 -6.26 -7.73 3.66
C ARG A 69 -4.95 -7.11 3.18
N LEU A 70 -4.22 -7.79 2.29
CA LEU A 70 -3.00 -7.25 1.70
C LEU A 70 -3.28 -5.99 0.87
N MET A 71 -4.36 -6.00 0.08
CA MET A 71 -4.77 -4.83 -0.71
C MET A 71 -5.09 -3.63 0.19
N TRP A 72 -5.80 -3.84 1.31
CA TRP A 72 -6.03 -2.78 2.29
C TRP A 72 -4.73 -2.26 2.91
N ILE A 73 -3.74 -3.11 3.20
CA ILE A 73 -2.43 -2.67 3.70
C ILE A 73 -1.72 -1.80 2.65
N LEU A 74 -1.73 -2.21 1.38
CA LEU A 74 -1.14 -1.46 0.27
C LEU A 74 -1.82 -0.12 0.00
N VAL A 75 -3.09 0.05 0.38
CA VAL A 75 -3.81 1.32 0.29
C VAL A 75 -3.55 2.19 1.52
N LEU A 76 -3.72 1.63 2.71
CA LEU A 76 -3.71 2.39 3.96
C LEU A 76 -2.31 2.87 4.35
N ILE A 77 -1.26 2.06 4.17
CA ILE A 77 0.10 2.46 4.57
C ILE A 77 0.60 3.66 3.77
N PRO A 78 0.58 3.64 2.42
CA PRO A 78 1.10 4.78 1.66
C PRO A 78 0.26 6.04 1.85
N LEU A 79 -1.06 5.92 2.01
CA LEU A 79 -1.93 7.05 2.37
C LEU A 79 -1.61 7.62 3.76
N ALA A 80 -1.39 6.77 4.75
CA ALA A 80 -1.00 7.21 6.10
C ALA A 80 0.36 7.92 6.06
N LEU A 81 1.33 7.39 5.33
CA LEU A 81 2.64 8.03 5.15
C LEU A 81 2.53 9.36 4.42
N LEU A 82 1.73 9.43 3.34
CA LEU A 82 1.48 10.68 2.63
C LEU A 82 0.89 11.74 3.56
N PHE A 83 -0.04 11.35 4.43
CA PHE A 83 -0.64 12.26 5.40
C PHE A 83 0.38 12.72 6.45
N ILE A 84 1.16 11.80 7.03
CA ILE A 84 2.16 12.10 8.06
C ILE A 84 3.29 12.97 7.48
N PHE A 85 3.95 12.52 6.43
CA PHE A 85 5.07 13.25 5.84
C PHE A 85 4.61 14.50 5.09
N GLY A 86 3.44 14.46 4.43
CA GLY A 86 2.86 15.63 3.78
C GLY A 86 2.51 16.74 4.78
N SER A 87 2.01 16.39 5.97
CA SER A 87 1.75 17.39 7.02
C SER A 87 3.04 17.96 7.63
N ILE A 88 4.09 17.14 7.80
CA ILE A 88 5.41 17.58 8.27
C ILE A 88 6.06 18.53 7.26
N SER A 89 6.02 18.19 5.97
CA SER A 89 6.60 19.01 4.91
C SER A 89 5.73 20.21 4.53
N HIS A 90 4.64 20.51 5.27
CA HIS A 90 3.67 21.56 4.94
C HIS A 90 3.09 21.46 3.51
N LEU A 91 3.07 20.25 2.94
CA LEU A 91 2.77 20.02 1.52
C LEU A 91 3.63 20.85 0.55
N GLN A 92 4.80 21.36 1.02
CA GLN A 92 5.87 21.90 0.18
C GLN A 92 6.60 20.74 -0.48
N LEU A 93 5.85 20.02 -1.28
CA LEU A 93 6.39 18.98 -2.12
C LEU A 93 7.11 19.73 -3.25
N ASP A 94 8.35 19.35 -3.51
CA ASP A 94 9.24 20.04 -4.45
C ASP A 94 8.68 20.07 -5.89
N TRP A 95 7.51 19.45 -6.15
CA TRP A 95 6.68 19.70 -7.33
C TRP A 95 6.37 21.19 -7.59
N THR A 96 6.46 22.06 -6.58
CA THR A 96 6.26 23.52 -6.72
C THR A 96 7.55 24.30 -6.94
N ARG A 97 8.73 23.68 -6.76
CA ARG A 97 10.05 24.30 -6.94
C ARG A 97 10.71 23.88 -8.26
N ILE A 98 9.93 23.77 -9.32
CA ILE A 98 10.47 23.74 -10.68
C ILE A 98 10.87 25.18 -11.03
N HIS A 99 12.08 25.57 -10.63
CA HIS A 99 12.78 26.77 -11.10
C HIS A 99 14.24 26.44 -11.40
#